data_AF-A0AAW8HXG1-F1
#
_entry.id   AF-A0AAW8HXG1-F1
#
_cell.length_a   1.000
_cell.length_b   1.000
_cell.length_c   1.000
_cell.angle_alpha   90.00
_cell.angle_beta   90.00
_cell.angle_gamma   90.00
#
_symmetry.space_group_name_H-M   'P 1'
#
loop_
_entity.id
_entity.type
_entity.pdbx_description
1 polymer ?
#
loop_
_entity_poly.entity_id
_entity_poly.type
_entity_poly.pdbx_seq_one_letter_code
_entity_poly.pdbx_strand_id
1 'polypeptide(L)'
;MEKIRATAVKYIKLGEGGEWERECLTSGIIRFGYDKTPHQMCLEGKWEEVNKVWLEERKYNQSTATSDVRQIRTFYTATPDMLFITFSQGLLYWCQPSGEVTELDDGSRIRPTVNGWHNHSLAGNLLSHSVLSGALLATQSYRGTICDVRLADYALRKINDEQSPEIKDADIAEAQYLKAITRLCSLLTWQDFELLVDLIFSASGWRRTGCLGRTQKTVDIELELPTTGERAFVQVKSVADPSVFSEYLSLFQTSDSYARMFFVWHRGTLSEDLRAEGVTMIGPIRLAELILDTGLARWLRNKVL
;
A
#
# COMPACT_ATOMS: atom_id res chain seq x y z
N MET A 1 1.39 -16.86 -11.78
CA MET A 1 1.19 -16.15 -13.06
C MET A 1 2.43 -15.34 -13.35
N GLU A 2 2.79 -15.18 -14.62
CA GLU A 2 3.85 -14.25 -15.02
C GLU A 2 3.39 -12.80 -14.82
N LYS A 3 4.37 -11.89 -14.68
CA LYS A 3 4.13 -10.45 -14.53
C LYS A 3 3.33 -9.92 -15.72
N ILE A 4 2.23 -9.22 -15.44
CA ILE A 4 1.40 -8.57 -16.45
C ILE A 4 2.13 -7.34 -16.99
N ARG A 5 2.32 -7.30 -18.30
CA ARG A 5 2.88 -6.16 -19.03
C ARG A 5 1.84 -5.66 -20.02
N ALA A 6 1.73 -4.34 -20.16
CA ALA A 6 0.86 -3.74 -21.16
C ALA A 6 1.50 -2.49 -21.74
N THR A 7 1.39 -2.33 -23.06
CA THR A 7 1.77 -1.12 -23.81
C THR A 7 0.79 0.03 -23.58
N ALA A 8 -0.46 -0.28 -23.25
CA ALA A 8 -1.49 0.68 -22.87
C ALA A 8 -2.51 0.05 -21.93
N VAL A 9 -3.04 0.85 -21.01
CA VAL A 9 -4.16 0.47 -20.14
C VAL A 9 -5.38 1.30 -20.53
N LYS A 10 -6.47 0.63 -20.87
CA LYS A 10 -7.73 1.21 -21.31
C LYS A 10 -8.82 0.92 -20.29
N TYR A 11 -9.61 1.92 -19.95
CA TYR A 11 -10.86 1.71 -19.26
C TYR A 11 -11.94 1.39 -20.28
N ILE A 12 -12.85 0.47 -19.97
CA ILE A 12 -14.06 0.21 -20.74
C ILE A 12 -15.30 0.12 -19.85
N LYS A 13 -16.37 0.79 -20.25
CA LYS A 13 -17.72 0.57 -19.73
C LYS A 13 -18.39 -0.57 -20.46
N LEU A 14 -18.93 -1.51 -19.69
CA LEU A 14 -19.61 -2.69 -20.22
C LEU A 14 -21.11 -2.43 -20.28
N GLY A 15 -21.51 -1.60 -21.24
CA GLY A 15 -22.91 -1.25 -21.50
C GLY A 15 -23.42 -0.06 -20.69
N GLU A 16 -24.58 0.46 -21.07
CA GLU A 16 -25.21 1.57 -20.35
C GLU A 16 -25.68 1.07 -18.97
N GLY A 17 -25.34 1.81 -17.91
CA GLY A 17 -25.65 1.38 -16.54
C GLY A 17 -25.01 0.04 -16.12
N GLY A 18 -24.04 -0.48 -16.87
CA GLY A 18 -23.38 -1.76 -16.58
C GLY A 18 -24.16 -3.01 -17.02
N GLU A 19 -25.12 -2.87 -17.94
CA GLU A 19 -25.98 -3.97 -18.40
C GLU A 19 -25.22 -5.21 -18.91
N TRP A 20 -24.00 -5.07 -19.43
CA TRP A 20 -23.18 -6.18 -19.93
C TRP A 20 -22.12 -6.68 -18.93
N GLU A 21 -21.99 -6.06 -17.76
CA GLU A 21 -20.97 -6.43 -16.77
C GLU A 21 -21.04 -7.92 -16.42
N ARG A 22 -22.23 -8.40 -16.03
CA ARG A 22 -22.41 -9.81 -15.63
C ARG A 22 -22.01 -10.78 -16.73
N GLU A 23 -22.46 -10.52 -17.96
CA GLU A 23 -22.18 -11.38 -19.12
C GLU A 23 -20.69 -11.40 -19.46
N CYS A 24 -20.08 -10.22 -19.56
CA CYS A 24 -18.68 -10.06 -19.91
C CYS A 24 -17.75 -10.72 -18.88
N LEU A 25 -18.01 -10.46 -17.60
CA LEU A 25 -17.18 -10.96 -16.50
C LEU A 25 -17.29 -12.48 -16.34
N THR A 26 -18.46 -13.07 -16.60
CA THR A 26 -18.68 -14.52 -16.50
C THR A 26 -18.16 -15.26 -17.73
N SER A 27 -18.39 -14.71 -18.92
CA SER A 27 -18.10 -15.39 -20.19
C SER A 27 -16.69 -15.10 -20.72
N GLY A 28 -15.93 -14.22 -20.05
CA GLY A 28 -14.58 -13.87 -20.48
C GLY A 28 -14.54 -13.14 -21.82
N ILE A 29 -15.50 -12.24 -22.03
CA ILE A 29 -15.60 -11.42 -23.25
C ILE A 29 -15.56 -9.94 -22.91
N ILE A 30 -15.17 -9.13 -23.88
CA ILE A 30 -15.27 -7.67 -23.84
C ILE A 30 -16.34 -7.27 -24.84
N ARG A 31 -17.42 -6.65 -24.37
CA ARG A 31 -18.52 -6.17 -25.21
C ARG A 31 -18.46 -4.64 -25.38
N PHE A 32 -18.75 -4.17 -26.58
CA PHE A 32 -18.61 -2.78 -26.97
C PHE A 32 -19.80 -2.31 -27.80
N GLY A 33 -20.42 -1.21 -27.36
CA GLY A 33 -21.67 -0.69 -27.91
C GLY A 33 -21.44 0.52 -28.79
N TYR A 34 -21.71 0.39 -30.08
CA TYR A 34 -21.66 1.44 -31.11
C TYR A 34 -22.37 0.92 -32.37
N ASP A 35 -23.60 0.41 -32.22
CA ASP A 35 -24.45 -0.30 -33.20
C ASP A 35 -24.27 0.15 -34.66
N LYS A 36 -24.28 1.46 -34.94
CA LYS A 36 -24.15 2.05 -36.29
C LYS A 36 -22.75 2.00 -36.92
N THR A 37 -21.78 1.41 -36.24
CA THR A 37 -20.40 1.30 -36.75
C THR A 37 -20.32 0.36 -37.96
N PRO A 38 -19.72 0.75 -39.08
CA PRO A 38 -19.55 -0.14 -40.22
C PRO A 38 -18.46 -1.19 -39.95
N HIS A 39 -18.85 -2.39 -39.50
CA HIS A 39 -17.94 -3.44 -39.03
C HIS A 39 -16.83 -3.79 -40.04
N GLN A 40 -17.19 -4.02 -41.30
CA GLN A 40 -16.24 -4.36 -42.36
C GLN A 40 -15.18 -3.26 -42.59
N MET A 41 -15.57 -1.98 -42.52
CA MET A 41 -14.64 -0.87 -42.67
C MET A 41 -13.65 -0.79 -41.51
N CYS A 42 -14.07 -1.15 -40.30
CA CYS A 42 -13.18 -1.22 -39.14
C CYS A 42 -12.15 -2.35 -39.26
N LEU A 43 -12.57 -3.54 -39.75
CA LEU A 43 -11.65 -4.65 -40.02
C LEU A 43 -10.60 -4.29 -41.09
N GLU A 44 -11.01 -3.53 -42.11
CA GLU A 44 -10.12 -3.06 -43.18
C GLU A 44 -9.26 -1.84 -42.81
N GLY A 45 -9.44 -1.28 -41.61
CA GLY A 45 -8.70 -0.11 -41.14
C GLY A 45 -9.07 1.21 -41.85
N LYS A 46 -10.25 1.28 -42.46
CA LYS A 46 -10.79 2.45 -43.18
C LYS A 46 -11.32 3.53 -42.24
N TRP A 47 -10.44 4.05 -41.37
CA TRP A 47 -10.82 4.93 -40.26
C TRP A 47 -11.37 6.29 -40.71
N GLU A 48 -10.94 6.80 -41.85
CA GLU A 48 -11.45 8.05 -42.39
C GLU A 48 -12.90 7.92 -42.85
N GLU A 49 -13.24 6.79 -43.48
CA GLU A 49 -14.60 6.45 -43.89
C GLU A 49 -15.50 6.18 -42.67
N VAL A 50 -15.01 5.44 -41.68
CA VAL A 50 -15.71 5.25 -40.40
C VAL A 50 -16.00 6.60 -39.74
N ASN A 51 -15.06 7.55 -39.80
CA ASN A 51 -15.26 8.89 -39.26
C ASN A 51 -16.33 9.69 -40.03
N LYS A 52 -16.44 9.55 -41.35
CA LYS A 52 -17.51 10.19 -42.12
C LYS A 52 -18.89 9.70 -41.69
N VAL A 53 -19.06 8.38 -41.51
CA VAL A 53 -20.31 7.79 -41.02
C VAL A 53 -20.69 8.34 -39.64
N TRP A 54 -19.73 8.35 -38.71
CA TRP A 54 -19.97 8.88 -37.35
C TRP A 54 -20.18 10.39 -37.31
N LEU A 55 -19.60 11.14 -38.24
CA LEU A 55 -19.83 12.58 -38.36
C LEU A 55 -21.28 12.87 -38.74
N GLU A 56 -21.83 12.13 -39.71
CA GLU A 56 -23.23 12.24 -40.10
C GLU A 56 -24.16 11.82 -38.94
N GLU A 57 -23.86 10.69 -38.29
CA GLU A 57 -24.62 10.19 -37.14
C GLU A 57 -24.66 11.20 -35.97
N ARG A 58 -23.56 11.91 -35.74
CA ARG A 58 -23.46 12.94 -34.69
C ARG A 58 -23.89 14.33 -35.16
N LYS A 59 -24.61 14.43 -36.28
CA LYS A 59 -25.11 15.70 -36.84
C LYS A 59 -23.99 16.72 -37.04
N TYR A 60 -22.87 16.25 -37.60
CA TYR A 60 -21.66 17.02 -37.88
C TYR A 60 -20.92 17.59 -36.65
N ASN A 61 -21.15 17.02 -35.46
CA ASN A 61 -20.31 17.31 -34.30
C ASN A 61 -18.95 16.60 -34.41
N GLN A 62 -17.95 17.33 -34.92
CA GLN A 62 -16.60 16.83 -35.16
C GLN A 62 -15.94 16.22 -33.90
N SER A 63 -16.09 16.87 -32.75
CA SER A 63 -15.44 16.45 -31.51
C SER A 63 -15.99 15.10 -31.01
N THR A 64 -17.32 14.97 -30.99
CA THR A 64 -17.98 13.73 -30.58
C THR A 64 -17.68 12.59 -31.56
N ALA A 65 -17.79 12.83 -32.86
CA ALA A 65 -17.49 11.82 -33.89
C ALA A 65 -16.04 11.33 -33.80
N THR A 66 -15.08 12.25 -33.64
CA THR A 66 -13.66 11.90 -33.48
C THR A 66 -13.43 11.08 -32.21
N SER A 67 -14.07 11.45 -31.10
CA SER A 67 -13.99 10.70 -29.85
C SER A 67 -14.59 9.29 -29.97
N ASP A 68 -15.71 9.13 -30.68
CA ASP A 68 -16.34 7.84 -30.93
C ASP A 68 -15.46 6.95 -31.79
N VAL A 69 -14.94 7.46 -32.92
CA VAL A 69 -14.05 6.73 -33.81
C VAL A 69 -12.76 6.32 -33.10
N ARG A 70 -12.21 7.15 -32.21
CA ARG A 70 -11.05 6.78 -31.38
C ARG A 70 -11.37 5.56 -30.49
N GLN A 71 -12.56 5.51 -29.89
CA GLN A 71 -12.98 4.41 -29.03
C GLN A 71 -13.18 3.13 -29.84
N ILE A 72 -13.87 3.24 -30.98
CA ILE A 72 -14.08 2.14 -31.92
C ILE A 72 -12.74 1.58 -32.38
N ARG A 73 -11.85 2.45 -32.86
CA ARG A 73 -10.51 2.06 -33.29
C ARG A 73 -9.76 1.34 -32.16
N THR A 74 -9.79 1.88 -30.94
CA THR A 74 -9.15 1.24 -29.78
C THR A 74 -9.65 -0.18 -29.55
N PHE A 75 -10.96 -0.42 -29.68
CA PHE A 75 -11.54 -1.75 -29.50
C PHE A 75 -11.11 -2.72 -30.60
N TYR A 76 -11.18 -2.30 -31.86
CA TYR A 76 -10.86 -3.14 -33.03
C TYR A 76 -9.37 -3.43 -33.19
N THR A 77 -8.49 -2.48 -32.83
CA THR A 77 -7.05 -2.65 -32.95
C THR A 77 -6.37 -3.12 -31.67
N ALA A 78 -7.15 -3.45 -30.62
CA ALA A 78 -6.57 -3.89 -29.37
C ALA A 78 -5.90 -5.27 -29.53
N THR A 79 -4.70 -5.40 -28.96
CA THR A 79 -3.87 -6.61 -29.00
C THR A 79 -3.69 -7.18 -27.58
N PRO A 80 -3.24 -8.43 -27.43
CA PRO A 80 -2.93 -9.01 -26.11
C PRO A 80 -1.91 -8.22 -25.28
N ASP A 81 -1.13 -7.33 -25.90
CA ASP A 81 -0.22 -6.41 -25.22
C ASP A 81 -0.91 -5.19 -24.62
N MET A 82 -2.24 -5.08 -24.74
CA MET A 82 -3.04 -4.06 -24.05
C MET A 82 -3.74 -4.66 -22.84
N LEU A 83 -4.11 -3.80 -21.89
CA LEU A 83 -4.89 -4.18 -20.74
C LEU A 83 -6.21 -3.39 -20.73
N PHE A 84 -7.32 -4.08 -20.60
CA PHE A 84 -8.61 -3.44 -20.29
C PHE A 84 -8.89 -3.54 -18.80
N ILE A 85 -9.38 -2.44 -18.23
CA ILE A 85 -9.95 -2.42 -16.89
C ILE A 85 -11.41 -1.96 -16.94
N THR A 86 -12.20 -2.44 -16.00
CA THR A 86 -13.55 -1.94 -15.73
C THR A 86 -13.81 -1.95 -14.23
N PHE A 87 -14.93 -1.39 -13.80
CA PHE A 87 -15.33 -1.41 -12.40
C PHE A 87 -16.75 -1.95 -12.31
N SER A 88 -16.95 -2.94 -11.44
CA SER A 88 -18.26 -3.54 -11.20
C SER A 88 -18.34 -3.96 -9.74
N GLN A 89 -19.49 -3.72 -9.10
CA GLN A 89 -19.78 -4.12 -7.71
C GLN A 89 -18.69 -3.70 -6.69
N GLY A 90 -18.08 -2.52 -6.87
CA GLY A 90 -17.04 -2.01 -5.96
C GLY A 90 -15.66 -2.64 -6.14
N LEU A 91 -15.45 -3.38 -7.23
CA LEU A 91 -14.18 -4.03 -7.58
C LEU A 91 -13.67 -3.51 -8.92
N LEU A 92 -12.35 -3.44 -9.05
CA LEU A 92 -11.69 -3.33 -10.35
C LEU A 92 -11.58 -4.71 -10.96
N TYR A 93 -11.99 -4.83 -12.21
CA TYR A 93 -11.76 -5.99 -13.05
C TYR A 93 -10.76 -5.65 -14.15
N TRP A 94 -9.87 -6.59 -14.48
CA TRP A 94 -8.89 -6.42 -15.55
C TRP A 94 -8.82 -7.67 -16.44
N CYS A 95 -8.49 -7.46 -17.72
CA CYS A 95 -8.25 -8.55 -18.66
C CYS A 95 -7.31 -8.10 -19.79
N GLN A 96 -6.65 -9.06 -20.44
CA GLN A 96 -6.00 -8.84 -21.73
C GLN A 96 -6.97 -9.27 -22.84
N PRO A 97 -7.17 -8.45 -23.88
CA PRO A 97 -8.03 -8.79 -25.00
C PRO A 97 -7.35 -9.85 -25.88
N SER A 98 -8.13 -10.71 -26.50
CA SER A 98 -7.64 -11.72 -27.45
C SER A 98 -8.56 -11.76 -28.68
N GLY A 99 -8.17 -12.57 -29.66
CA GLY A 99 -9.00 -12.90 -30.83
C GLY A 99 -9.45 -11.72 -31.68
N GLU A 100 -10.33 -12.05 -32.63
CA GLU A 100 -10.95 -11.10 -33.56
C GLU A 100 -12.23 -10.50 -32.96
N VAL A 101 -12.68 -9.39 -33.55
CA VAL A 101 -13.95 -8.76 -33.19
C VAL A 101 -15.08 -9.45 -33.95
N THR A 102 -16.12 -9.86 -33.23
CA THR A 102 -17.36 -10.42 -33.81
C THR A 102 -18.50 -9.43 -33.63
N GLU A 103 -19.27 -9.18 -34.68
CA GLU A 103 -20.51 -8.42 -34.63
C GLU A 103 -21.69 -9.34 -34.27
N LEU A 104 -22.55 -8.86 -33.37
CA LEU A 104 -23.76 -9.55 -32.92
C LEU A 104 -25.00 -8.98 -33.62
N ASP A 105 -26.12 -9.72 -33.56
CA ASP A 105 -27.39 -9.36 -34.20
C ASP A 105 -27.96 -8.01 -33.74
N ASP A 106 -27.66 -7.60 -32.50
CA ASP A 106 -28.07 -6.31 -31.93
C ASP A 106 -27.15 -5.15 -32.34
N GLY A 107 -26.18 -5.41 -33.22
CA GLY A 107 -25.16 -4.46 -33.64
C GLY A 107 -24.08 -4.22 -32.60
N SER A 108 -24.10 -4.82 -31.42
CA SER A 108 -22.96 -4.75 -30.50
C SER A 108 -21.81 -5.60 -31.02
N ARG A 109 -20.60 -5.37 -30.50
CA ARG A 109 -19.43 -6.19 -30.84
C ARG A 109 -18.85 -6.82 -29.61
N ILE A 110 -18.37 -8.04 -29.78
CA ILE A 110 -17.65 -8.78 -28.74
C ILE A 110 -16.26 -9.13 -29.22
N ARG A 111 -15.36 -9.32 -28.26
CA ARG A 111 -14.10 -10.01 -28.47
C ARG A 111 -13.75 -10.84 -27.25
N PRO A 112 -13.04 -11.97 -27.42
CA PRO A 112 -12.62 -12.78 -26.30
C PRO A 112 -11.51 -12.09 -25.48
N THR A 113 -11.30 -12.61 -24.28
CA THR A 113 -10.16 -12.28 -23.43
C THR A 113 -9.15 -13.43 -23.45
N VAL A 114 -7.91 -13.17 -23.04
CA VAL A 114 -6.88 -14.23 -23.00
C VAL A 114 -7.24 -15.29 -21.96
N ASN A 115 -7.60 -14.88 -20.74
CA ASN A 115 -7.86 -15.78 -19.60
C ASN A 115 -9.05 -15.35 -18.72
N GLY A 116 -10.03 -14.66 -19.30
CA GLY A 116 -11.15 -14.10 -18.55
C GLY A 116 -10.85 -12.75 -17.91
N TRP A 117 -11.82 -12.28 -17.13
CA TRP A 117 -11.68 -11.09 -16.29
C TRP A 117 -11.25 -11.48 -14.87
N HIS A 118 -10.36 -10.69 -14.29
CA HIS A 118 -9.82 -10.90 -12.96
C HIS A 118 -10.08 -9.69 -12.07
N ASN A 119 -10.46 -9.93 -10.82
CA ASN A 119 -10.63 -8.90 -9.77
C ASN A 119 -9.60 -9.02 -8.64
N HIS A 120 -8.60 -9.87 -8.81
CA HIS A 120 -7.49 -10.03 -7.87
C HIS A 120 -6.17 -9.62 -8.53
N SER A 121 -5.22 -9.22 -7.71
CA SER A 121 -3.81 -9.07 -8.11
C SER A 121 -3.15 -10.43 -8.30
N LEU A 122 -1.90 -10.46 -8.78
CA LEU A 122 -1.13 -11.69 -9.00
C LEU A 122 -0.84 -12.46 -7.70
N ALA A 123 -0.74 -11.78 -6.58
CA ALA A 123 -0.61 -12.37 -5.25
C ALA A 123 -1.96 -12.80 -4.63
N GLY A 124 -3.07 -12.61 -5.34
CA GLY A 124 -4.40 -13.00 -4.86
C GLY A 124 -5.06 -11.98 -3.93
N ASN A 125 -4.62 -10.72 -3.94
CA ASN A 125 -5.27 -9.66 -3.17
C ASN A 125 -6.46 -9.09 -3.95
N LEU A 126 -7.61 -8.93 -3.29
CA LEU A 126 -8.82 -8.38 -3.92
C LEU A 126 -8.64 -6.90 -4.27
N LEU A 127 -8.87 -6.53 -5.54
CA LEU A 127 -8.75 -5.17 -6.06
C LEU A 127 -10.04 -4.36 -5.80
N SER A 128 -10.37 -4.19 -4.53
CA SER A 128 -11.55 -3.43 -4.10
C SER A 128 -11.34 -1.91 -4.13
N HIS A 129 -12.42 -1.15 -4.19
CA HIS A 129 -12.35 0.33 -4.16
C HIS A 129 -11.62 0.87 -2.92
N SER A 130 -11.67 0.19 -1.76
CA SER A 130 -11.01 0.65 -0.53
C SER A 130 -9.49 0.60 -0.59
N VAL A 131 -8.90 -0.24 -1.45
CA VAL A 131 -7.44 -0.38 -1.60
C VAL A 131 -6.87 0.36 -2.81
N LEU A 132 -7.75 0.92 -3.65
CA LEU A 132 -7.41 1.66 -4.85
C LEU A 132 -7.42 3.16 -4.58
N SER A 133 -6.58 3.91 -5.31
CA SER A 133 -6.52 5.37 -5.17
C SER A 133 -7.78 6.01 -5.73
N GLY A 134 -8.28 7.04 -5.05
CA GLY A 134 -9.42 7.82 -5.53
C GLY A 134 -9.20 8.41 -6.94
N ALA A 135 -7.96 8.71 -7.29
CA ALA A 135 -7.59 9.21 -8.62
C ALA A 135 -7.77 8.14 -9.72
N LEU A 136 -7.54 6.85 -9.44
CA LEU A 136 -7.85 5.78 -10.38
C LEU A 136 -9.37 5.58 -10.48
N LEU A 137 -10.06 5.55 -9.34
CA LEU A 137 -11.52 5.39 -9.27
C LEU A 137 -12.28 6.51 -10.01
N ALA A 138 -11.74 7.73 -10.03
CA ALA A 138 -12.30 8.85 -10.78
C ALA A 138 -12.50 8.54 -12.28
N THR A 139 -11.77 7.57 -12.84
CA THR A 139 -11.94 7.09 -14.22
C THR A 139 -13.37 6.57 -14.49
N GLN A 140 -14.08 6.06 -13.48
CA GLN A 140 -15.48 5.60 -13.59
C GLN A 140 -16.45 6.70 -14.03
N SER A 141 -16.11 7.95 -13.73
CA SER A 141 -16.93 9.12 -14.11
C SER A 141 -16.83 9.47 -15.60
N TYR A 142 -15.92 8.82 -16.36
CA TYR A 142 -15.80 9.04 -17.80
C TYR A 142 -17.15 8.84 -18.49
N ARG A 143 -17.55 9.75 -19.37
CA ARG A 143 -18.89 9.72 -19.99
C ARG A 143 -18.99 8.82 -21.22
N GLY A 144 -17.88 8.55 -21.90
CA GLY A 144 -17.83 7.62 -23.02
C GLY A 144 -17.65 6.16 -22.57
N THR A 145 -17.44 5.30 -23.56
CA THR A 145 -17.29 3.85 -23.38
C THR A 145 -15.85 3.45 -23.09
N ILE A 146 -14.87 3.93 -23.86
CA ILE A 146 -13.45 3.59 -23.71
C ILE A 146 -12.60 4.85 -23.49
N CYS A 147 -11.69 4.86 -22.52
CA CYS A 147 -10.68 5.92 -22.40
C CYS A 147 -9.31 5.40 -22.00
N ASP A 148 -8.30 6.24 -22.21
CA ASP A 148 -6.98 6.02 -21.66
C ASP A 148 -7.01 6.16 -20.14
N VAL A 149 -6.42 5.20 -19.43
CA VAL A 149 -6.26 5.27 -17.99
C VAL A 149 -5.05 6.14 -17.69
N ARG A 150 -5.28 7.35 -17.17
CA ARG A 150 -4.20 8.30 -16.83
C ARG A 150 -3.18 7.72 -15.84
N LEU A 151 -3.64 6.84 -14.95
CA LEU A 151 -2.83 6.15 -13.95
C LEU A 151 -2.52 4.70 -14.36
N ALA A 152 -2.13 4.50 -15.63
CA ALA A 152 -1.82 3.19 -16.20
C ALA A 152 -0.74 2.44 -15.39
N ASP A 153 0.39 3.10 -15.11
CA ASP A 153 1.49 2.48 -14.35
C ASP A 153 1.08 2.11 -12.93
N TYR A 154 0.23 2.93 -12.30
CA TYR A 154 -0.31 2.62 -10.98
C TYR A 154 -1.23 1.39 -11.02
N ALA A 155 -2.11 1.30 -12.02
CA ALA A 155 -2.99 0.14 -12.19
C ALA A 155 -2.18 -1.14 -12.43
N LEU A 156 -1.17 -1.09 -13.29
CA LEU A 156 -0.25 -2.21 -13.53
C LEU A 156 0.51 -2.61 -12.27
N ARG A 157 1.04 -1.65 -11.51
CA ARG A 157 1.70 -1.94 -10.23
C ARG A 157 0.75 -2.62 -9.26
N LYS A 158 -0.49 -2.14 -9.13
CA LYS A 158 -1.50 -2.77 -8.26
C LYS A 158 -1.86 -4.18 -8.67
N ILE A 159 -2.00 -4.45 -9.97
CA ILE A 159 -2.27 -5.81 -10.48
C ILE A 159 -1.07 -6.74 -10.22
N ASN A 160 0.15 -6.23 -10.37
CA ASN A 160 1.39 -6.98 -10.18
C ASN A 160 1.91 -7.02 -8.73
N ASP A 161 1.17 -6.46 -7.76
CA ASP A 161 1.59 -6.33 -6.34
C ASP A 161 2.92 -5.59 -6.15
N GLU A 162 3.19 -4.60 -6.99
CA GLU A 162 4.43 -3.81 -6.95
C GLU A 162 4.23 -2.54 -6.13
N GLN A 163 5.12 -2.30 -5.17
CA GLN A 163 5.25 -1.01 -4.51
C GLN A 163 5.60 0.08 -5.52
N SER A 164 5.07 1.28 -5.29
CA SER A 164 5.45 2.44 -6.10
C SER A 164 6.91 2.83 -5.85
N PRO A 165 7.58 3.46 -6.83
CA PRO A 165 8.95 3.95 -6.64
C PRO A 165 9.07 4.86 -5.41
N GLU A 166 8.07 5.70 -5.17
CA GLU A 166 8.07 6.65 -4.06
C GLU A 166 8.02 5.96 -2.70
N ILE A 167 7.27 4.84 -2.57
CA ILE A 167 7.26 4.04 -1.34
C ILE A 167 8.62 3.35 -1.15
N LYS A 168 9.19 2.77 -2.21
CA LYS A 168 10.51 2.16 -2.14
C LYS A 168 11.59 3.16 -1.72
N ASP A 169 11.55 4.36 -2.28
CA ASP A 169 12.48 5.44 -1.94
C ASP A 169 12.30 5.88 -0.48
N ALA A 170 11.06 5.97 0.01
CA ALA A 170 10.76 6.25 1.41
C ALA A 170 11.28 5.15 2.34
N ASP A 171 11.03 3.88 2.04
CA ASP A 171 11.50 2.73 2.83
C ASP A 171 13.04 2.73 2.92
N ILE A 172 13.73 3.04 1.82
CA ILE A 172 15.20 3.16 1.79
C ILE A 172 15.68 4.32 2.66
N ALA A 173 15.03 5.49 2.55
CA ALA A 173 15.39 6.68 3.33
C ALA A 173 15.17 6.46 4.83
N GLU A 174 14.06 5.83 5.21
CA GLU A 174 13.73 5.48 6.59
C GLU A 174 14.78 4.52 7.17
N ALA A 175 15.11 3.43 6.45
CA ALA A 175 16.13 2.48 6.88
C ALA A 175 17.51 3.15 7.07
N GLN A 176 17.87 4.10 6.21
CA GLN A 176 19.10 4.89 6.38
C GLN A 176 19.02 5.81 7.61
N TYR A 177 17.86 6.40 7.88
CA TYR A 177 17.66 7.28 9.01
C TYR A 177 17.68 6.52 10.35
N LEU A 178 17.03 5.36 10.45
CA LEU A 178 17.09 4.49 11.63
C LEU A 178 18.53 4.05 11.96
N LYS A 179 19.34 3.72 10.94
CA LYS A 179 20.79 3.45 11.11
C LYS A 179 21.53 4.68 11.65
N ALA A 180 21.20 5.88 11.18
CA ALA A 180 21.81 7.11 11.70
C ALA A 180 21.39 7.39 13.15
N ILE A 181 20.11 7.22 13.49
CA ILE A 181 19.59 7.35 14.85
C ILE A 181 20.32 6.38 15.80
N THR A 182 20.46 5.11 15.40
CA THR A 182 21.19 4.09 16.18
C THR A 182 22.63 4.56 16.51
N ARG A 183 23.35 5.11 15.52
CA ARG A 183 24.70 5.65 15.74
C ARG A 183 24.70 6.86 16.67
N LEU A 184 23.75 7.78 16.52
CA LEU A 184 23.65 8.95 17.40
C LEU A 184 23.36 8.55 18.85
N CYS A 185 22.46 7.58 19.08
CA CYS A 185 22.20 7.03 20.41
C CYS A 185 23.48 6.52 21.08
N SER A 186 24.38 5.89 20.32
CA SER A 186 25.63 5.34 20.85
C SER A 186 26.60 6.39 21.40
N LEU A 187 26.39 7.67 21.08
CA LEU A 187 27.18 8.82 21.55
C LEU A 187 26.67 9.41 22.86
N LEU A 188 25.46 9.06 23.30
CA LEU A 188 24.88 9.61 24.52
C LEU A 188 25.67 9.19 25.75
N THR A 189 25.79 10.13 26.69
CA THR A 189 26.18 9.79 28.06
C THR A 189 25.10 8.93 28.72
N TRP A 190 25.44 8.26 29.82
CA TRP A 190 24.46 7.44 30.53
C TRP A 190 23.26 8.27 31.04
N GLN A 191 23.49 9.50 31.50
CA GLN A 191 22.44 10.42 31.99
C GLN A 191 21.51 10.84 30.87
N ASP A 192 22.07 11.19 29.72
CA ASP A 192 21.29 11.62 28.57
C ASP A 192 20.51 10.46 27.94
N PHE A 193 21.05 9.25 28.04
CA PHE A 193 20.35 8.05 27.62
C PHE A 193 19.15 7.74 28.52
N GLU A 194 19.30 7.80 29.85
CA GLU A 194 18.17 7.66 30.77
C GLU A 194 17.08 8.71 30.51
N LEU A 195 17.48 9.96 30.27
CA LEU A 195 16.54 11.03 29.91
C LEU A 195 15.82 10.74 28.58
N LEU A 196 16.53 10.24 27.57
CA LEU A 196 15.92 9.85 26.30
C LEU A 196 14.85 8.76 26.51
N VAL A 197 15.18 7.74 27.30
CA VAL A 197 14.25 6.64 27.59
C VAL A 197 13.01 7.16 28.33
N ASP A 198 13.19 8.03 29.32
CA ASP A 198 12.08 8.67 30.03
C ASP A 198 11.15 9.47 29.10
N LEU A 199 11.74 10.22 28.16
CA LEU A 199 11.00 10.97 27.14
C LEU A 199 10.21 10.05 26.20
N ILE A 200 10.79 8.92 25.76
CA ILE A 200 10.12 7.93 24.90
C ILE A 200 8.87 7.38 25.62
N PHE A 201 9.01 6.96 26.87
CA PHE A 201 7.90 6.41 27.64
C PHE A 201 6.81 7.46 27.90
N SER A 202 7.21 8.69 28.23
CA SER A 202 6.30 9.81 28.40
C SER A 202 5.50 10.12 27.13
N ALA A 203 6.16 10.14 25.96
CA ALA A 203 5.50 10.33 24.67
C ALA A 203 4.57 9.16 24.29
N SER A 204 4.84 7.97 24.82
CA SER A 204 4.03 6.75 24.63
C SER A 204 2.86 6.63 25.61
N GLY A 205 2.63 7.65 26.46
CA GLY A 205 1.50 7.72 27.39
C GLY A 205 1.74 7.11 28.77
N TRP A 206 2.93 6.56 29.03
CA TRP A 206 3.32 6.13 30.37
C TRP A 206 3.61 7.34 31.24
N ARG A 207 3.22 7.27 32.52
CA ARG A 207 3.54 8.29 33.51
C ARG A 207 4.59 7.77 34.45
N ARG A 208 5.64 8.57 34.65
CA ARG A 208 6.63 8.30 35.70
C ARG A 208 5.97 8.40 37.06
N THR A 209 6.07 7.35 37.86
CA THR A 209 5.65 7.34 39.26
C THR A 209 6.88 7.47 40.13
N GLY A 210 6.99 8.55 40.91
CA GLY A 210 8.13 8.76 41.80
C GLY A 210 7.95 7.94 43.08
N CYS A 211 8.92 7.06 43.38
CA CYS A 211 9.10 6.26 44.60
C CYS A 211 7.96 6.32 45.63
N LEU A 212 6.89 5.55 45.41
CA LEU A 212 5.91 5.26 46.46
C LEU A 212 6.38 4.05 47.25
N GLY A 213 7.28 4.29 48.21
CA GLY A 213 7.50 3.41 49.36
C GLY A 213 8.69 2.46 49.29
N ARG A 214 9.77 2.88 49.96
CA ARG A 214 10.81 2.05 50.63
C ARG A 214 11.57 1.03 49.76
N THR A 215 12.83 1.40 49.48
CA THR A 215 14.01 0.51 49.38
C THR A 215 13.97 -0.61 48.32
N GLN A 216 14.12 -0.25 47.05
CA GLN A 216 14.85 -1.09 46.10
C GLN A 216 15.78 -0.19 45.25
N LYS A 217 17.09 -0.28 45.51
CA LYS A 217 18.15 0.53 44.88
C LYS A 217 18.47 0.13 43.42
N THR A 218 17.60 -0.62 42.77
CA THR A 218 17.93 -1.40 41.57
C THR A 218 17.11 -1.05 40.34
N VAL A 219 16.15 -0.13 40.41
CA VAL A 219 15.26 0.25 39.31
C VAL A 219 15.53 1.70 38.88
N ASP A 220 15.70 1.94 37.58
CA ASP A 220 16.04 3.29 37.08
C ASP A 220 14.78 4.16 36.89
N ILE A 221 13.68 3.59 36.38
CA ILE A 221 12.42 4.32 36.15
C ILE A 221 11.22 3.44 36.52
N GLU A 222 10.29 3.97 37.31
CA GLU A 222 8.97 3.35 37.56
C GLU A 222 7.89 4.06 36.74
N LEU A 223 7.03 3.29 36.09
CA LEU A 223 6.01 3.76 35.17
C LEU A 223 4.63 3.20 35.53
N GLU A 224 3.59 3.99 35.24
CA GLU A 224 2.20 3.57 35.28
C GLU A 224 1.51 3.98 33.97
N LEU A 225 0.73 3.06 33.38
CA LEU A 225 -0.12 3.36 32.24
C LEU A 225 -1.51 3.80 32.75
N PRO A 226 -1.90 5.09 32.62
CA PRO A 226 -3.07 5.61 33.32
C PRO A 226 -4.41 5.02 32.86
N THR A 227 -4.46 4.47 31.65
CA THR A 227 -5.69 3.90 31.08
C THR A 227 -6.04 2.53 31.66
N THR A 228 -5.05 1.80 32.17
CA THR A 228 -5.21 0.43 32.70
C THR A 228 -4.78 0.31 34.16
N GLY A 229 -4.02 1.27 34.68
CA GLY A 229 -3.34 1.16 35.98
C GLY A 229 -2.16 0.17 35.94
N GLU A 230 -1.74 -0.30 34.76
CA GLU A 230 -0.61 -1.21 34.61
C GLU A 230 0.66 -0.54 35.14
N ARG A 231 1.36 -1.20 36.05
CA ARG A 231 2.64 -0.75 36.60
C ARG A 231 3.79 -1.51 35.95
N ALA A 232 4.77 -0.77 35.49
CA ALA A 232 5.99 -1.30 34.93
C ALA A 232 7.22 -0.62 35.52
N PHE A 233 8.36 -1.25 35.38
CA PHE A 233 9.63 -0.57 35.60
C PHE A 233 10.56 -0.73 34.40
N VAL A 234 11.49 0.21 34.29
CA VAL A 234 12.47 0.26 33.21
C VAL A 234 13.85 0.10 33.81
N GLN A 235 14.62 -0.84 33.25
CA GLN A 235 16.05 -0.91 33.44
C GLN A 235 16.75 -0.36 32.19
N VAL A 236 17.57 0.66 32.38
CA VAL A 236 18.30 1.36 31.34
C VAL A 236 19.79 1.00 31.45
N LYS A 237 20.38 0.51 30.35
CA LYS A 237 21.82 0.18 30.29
C LYS A 237 22.46 0.70 29.01
N SER A 238 23.52 1.48 29.14
CA SER A 238 24.27 1.96 27.97
C SER A 238 24.97 0.83 27.18
N VAL A 239 25.29 -0.29 27.85
CA VAL A 239 25.85 -1.51 27.24
C VAL A 239 25.18 -2.71 27.92
N ALA A 240 24.71 -3.69 27.13
CA ALA A 240 24.11 -4.91 27.66
C ALA A 240 24.64 -6.19 27.01
N ASP A 241 24.80 -7.22 27.82
CA ASP A 241 25.11 -8.59 27.42
C ASP A 241 24.15 -9.57 28.12
N PRO A 242 24.13 -10.86 27.72
CA PRO A 242 23.23 -11.85 28.31
C PRO A 242 23.39 -12.04 29.82
N SER A 243 24.59 -11.85 30.38
CA SER A 243 24.84 -12.02 31.82
C SER A 243 24.21 -10.88 32.63
N VAL A 244 24.38 -9.64 32.17
CA VAL A 244 23.74 -8.45 32.78
C VAL A 244 22.23 -8.59 32.75
N PHE A 245 21.67 -9.02 31.61
CA PHE A 245 20.22 -9.22 31.51
C PHE A 245 19.69 -10.29 32.48
N SER A 246 20.41 -11.41 32.63
CA SER A 246 20.00 -12.52 33.49
C SER A 246 19.89 -12.12 34.96
N GLU A 247 20.75 -11.21 35.43
CA GLU A 247 20.70 -10.65 36.78
C GLU A 247 19.37 -9.90 37.02
N TYR A 248 19.00 -9.01 36.12
CA TYR A 248 17.75 -8.23 36.22
C TYR A 248 16.50 -9.08 36.01
N LEU A 249 16.55 -10.07 35.12
CA LEU A 249 15.45 -11.02 34.94
C LEU A 249 15.18 -11.80 36.24
N SER A 250 16.24 -12.25 36.92
CA SER A 250 16.11 -12.98 38.19
C SER A 250 15.47 -12.11 39.27
N LEU A 251 15.86 -10.83 39.35
CA LEU A 251 15.26 -9.87 40.28
C LEU A 251 13.76 -9.65 39.97
N PHE A 252 13.40 -9.49 38.70
CA PHE A 252 12.01 -9.33 38.27
C PHE A 252 11.15 -10.53 38.65
N GLN A 253 11.61 -11.75 38.36
CA GLN A 253 10.87 -12.98 38.66
C GLN A 253 10.64 -13.23 40.16
N THR A 254 11.47 -12.61 41.02
CA THR A 254 11.31 -12.70 42.48
C THR A 254 10.43 -11.59 43.08
N SER A 255 9.93 -10.66 42.27
CA SER A 255 9.17 -9.49 42.72
C SER A 255 7.78 -9.44 42.09
N ASP A 256 6.74 -9.50 42.91
CA ASP A 256 5.34 -9.33 42.46
C ASP A 256 4.91 -7.86 42.32
N SER A 257 5.86 -6.91 42.42
CA SER A 257 5.55 -5.47 42.49
C SER A 257 5.15 -4.85 41.16
N TYR A 258 5.45 -5.50 40.03
CA TYR A 258 5.27 -4.95 38.69
C TYR A 258 4.70 -5.99 37.74
N ALA A 259 3.77 -5.56 36.88
CA ALA A 259 3.20 -6.44 35.85
C ALA A 259 4.14 -6.64 34.65
N ARG A 260 5.06 -5.70 34.43
CA ARG A 260 5.95 -5.68 33.26
C ARG A 260 7.31 -5.05 33.57
N MET A 261 8.35 -5.59 32.95
CA MET A 261 9.68 -4.98 32.89
C MET A 261 9.98 -4.51 31.46
N PHE A 262 10.55 -3.32 31.32
CA PHE A 262 11.20 -2.88 30.09
C PHE A 262 12.72 -2.91 30.30
N PHE A 263 13.44 -3.60 29.42
CA PHE A 263 14.90 -3.63 29.45
C PHE A 263 15.44 -2.92 28.22
N VAL A 264 16.15 -1.81 28.42
CA VAL A 264 16.48 -0.85 27.35
C VAL A 264 17.97 -0.63 27.25
N TRP A 265 18.53 -0.78 26.03
CA TRP A 265 19.95 -0.57 25.79
C TRP A 265 20.26 -0.06 24.38
N HIS A 266 21.42 0.59 24.20
CA HIS A 266 21.86 1.12 22.91
C HIS A 266 23.19 0.54 22.37
N ARG A 267 23.93 -0.24 23.16
CA ARG A 267 25.13 -0.97 22.72
C ARG A 267 25.22 -2.35 23.38
N GLY A 268 26.02 -3.24 22.81
CA GLY A 268 26.35 -4.54 23.39
C GLY A 268 25.99 -5.72 22.48
N THR A 269 26.04 -6.92 23.03
CA THR A 269 25.86 -8.20 22.31
C THR A 269 24.53 -8.87 22.61
N LEU A 270 23.73 -8.33 23.53
CA LEU A 270 22.40 -8.83 23.83
C LEU A 270 21.49 -8.69 22.61
N SER A 271 20.88 -9.81 22.20
CA SER A 271 19.89 -9.84 21.12
C SER A 271 18.56 -9.25 21.61
N GLU A 272 17.96 -8.38 20.79
CA GLU A 272 16.64 -7.81 21.05
C GLU A 272 15.48 -8.78 20.77
N ASP A 273 15.74 -9.87 20.05
CA ASP A 273 14.77 -10.94 19.77
C ASP A 273 14.59 -11.91 20.94
N LEU A 274 15.39 -11.76 22.01
CA LEU A 274 15.29 -12.59 23.20
C LEU A 274 13.90 -12.42 23.83
N ARG A 275 13.22 -13.54 24.08
CA ARG A 275 11.90 -13.53 24.71
C ARG A 275 12.01 -13.95 26.17
N ALA A 276 11.44 -13.14 27.05
CA ALA A 276 11.23 -13.46 28.45
C ALA A 276 9.82 -13.02 28.85
N GLU A 277 9.12 -13.85 29.60
CA GLU A 277 7.75 -13.57 30.02
C GLU A 277 7.70 -12.33 30.92
N GLY A 278 6.73 -11.44 30.66
CA GLY A 278 6.61 -10.17 31.38
C GLY A 278 7.68 -9.14 31.05
N VAL A 279 8.61 -9.42 30.12
CA VAL A 279 9.71 -8.51 29.76
C VAL A 279 9.57 -8.04 28.31
N THR A 280 9.71 -6.73 28.11
CA THR A 280 9.83 -6.12 26.78
C THR A 280 11.26 -5.66 26.57
N MET A 281 11.91 -6.27 25.57
CA MET A 281 13.27 -5.93 25.16
C MET A 281 13.25 -4.73 24.20
N ILE A 282 14.03 -3.70 24.50
CA ILE A 282 14.19 -2.52 23.65
C ILE A 282 15.68 -2.34 23.39
N GLY A 283 16.16 -3.07 22.37
CA GLY A 283 17.54 -2.96 21.88
C GLY A 283 17.73 -1.81 20.88
N PRO A 284 18.91 -1.70 20.26
CA PRO A 284 19.28 -0.54 19.45
C PRO A 284 18.37 -0.29 18.24
N ILE A 285 17.87 -1.34 17.59
CA ILE A 285 17.01 -1.19 16.41
C ILE A 285 15.61 -0.75 16.86
N ARG A 286 15.01 -1.46 17.82
CA ARG A 286 13.71 -1.08 18.36
C ARG A 286 13.71 0.30 19.00
N LEU A 287 14.79 0.67 19.67
CA LEU A 287 14.99 2.00 20.24
C LEU A 287 15.01 3.08 19.15
N ALA A 288 15.69 2.84 18.02
CA ALA A 288 15.73 3.79 16.91
C ALA A 288 14.35 4.04 16.30
N GLU A 289 13.54 2.98 16.15
CA GLU A 289 12.14 3.07 15.71
C GLU A 289 11.33 3.93 16.69
N LEU A 290 11.40 3.63 17.99
CA LEU A 290 10.68 4.40 19.01
C LEU A 290 11.07 5.88 19.00
N ILE A 291 12.34 6.21 18.78
CA ILE A 291 12.81 7.60 18.68
C ILE A 291 12.22 8.30 17.45
N LEU A 292 12.09 7.59 16.33
CA LEU A 292 11.46 8.12 15.13
C LEU A 292 9.96 8.34 15.37
N ASP A 293 9.26 7.32 15.85
CA ASP A 293 7.81 7.32 16.08
C ASP A 293 7.36 8.35 17.13
N THR A 294 8.17 8.57 18.16
CA THR A 294 7.90 9.58 19.21
C THR A 294 8.39 10.98 18.85
N GLY A 295 8.97 11.18 17.66
CA GLY A 295 9.43 12.50 17.19
C GLY A 295 10.70 13.02 17.90
N LEU A 296 11.42 12.17 18.63
CA LEU A 296 12.60 12.55 19.42
C LEU A 296 13.91 12.62 18.62
N ALA A 297 13.88 12.29 17.33
CA ALA A 297 15.08 12.30 16.49
C ALA A 297 15.75 13.69 16.36
N ARG A 298 14.99 14.79 16.48
CA ARG A 298 15.57 16.14 16.56
C ARG A 298 16.20 16.42 17.92
N TRP A 299 15.56 15.99 19.00
CA TRP A 299 16.11 16.11 20.35
C TRP A 299 17.46 15.38 20.44
N LEU A 300 17.53 14.15 19.93
CA LEU A 300 18.75 13.33 19.92
C LEU A 300 19.91 14.04 19.22
N ARG A 301 19.66 14.61 18.02
CA ARG A 301 20.68 15.38 17.28
C ARG A 301 21.16 16.59 18.06
N ASN A 302 20.24 17.35 18.66
CA ASN A 302 20.61 18.53 19.46
C ASN A 302 21.42 18.17 20.70
N LYS A 303 21.24 16.95 21.22
CA LYS A 303 21.88 16.51 22.45
C LYS A 303 23.32 16.03 22.25
N VAL A 304 23.64 15.52 21.06
CA VAL A 304 24.97 15.00 20.69
C VAL A 304 25.80 15.96 19.83
N LEU A 305 25.24 17.13 19.49
CA LEU A 305 25.97 18.26 18.89
C LEU A 305 26.92 18.89 19.91
#